data_AF-A0A9E2JZD1-F1
#
_entry.id   AF-A0A9E2JZD1-F1
#
_cell.length_a   1.000
_cell.length_b   1.000
_cell.length_c   1.000
_cell.angle_alpha   90.00
_cell.angle_beta   90.00
_cell.angle_gamma   90.00
#
_symmetry.space_group_name_H-M   'P 1'
#
loop_
_entity.id
_entity.type
_entity.pdbx_description
1 polymer ?
#
loop_
_entity_poly.entity_id
_entity_poly.type
_entity_poly.pdbx_seq_one_letter_code
_entity_poly.pdbx_strand_id
1 'polypeptide(L)'
;MLTINLFNGLVYGALLIVMCSGLALIYGLRRVVNFAHGSLYMLGAYLGYTLAGHSNFWVALLAVPLIMAVLGVLLDRYGFRLLQDRDPLTVVLVTFGLLLVIEDVVQTVWGKSNLSVSVPTALSF
;
A
#
# COMPACT_ATOMS: atom_id res chain seq x y z
N MET A 1 -27.54 8.27 12.28
CA MET A 1 -26.72 9.08 11.35
C MET A 1 -25.45 9.61 12.02
N LEU A 2 -25.54 10.39 13.11
CA LEU A 2 -24.34 10.90 13.80
C LEU A 2 -23.39 9.79 14.30
N THR A 3 -23.93 8.73 14.91
CA THR A 3 -23.14 7.58 15.41
C THR A 3 -22.37 6.88 14.29
N ILE A 4 -23.03 6.60 13.16
CA ILE A 4 -22.41 5.98 11.97
C ILE A 4 -21.27 6.86 11.43
N ASN A 5 -21.49 8.17 11.32
CA ASN A 5 -20.44 9.10 10.86
C ASN A 5 -19.27 9.17 11.84
N LEU A 6 -19.52 9.05 13.15
CA LEU A 6 -18.47 9.00 14.17
C LEU A 6 -17.59 7.76 13.99
N PHE A 7 -18.20 6.59 13.78
CA PHE A 7 -17.47 5.35 13.51
C PHE A 7 -16.72 5.40 12.18
N ASN A 8 -17.33 5.93 11.12
CA ASN A 8 -16.66 6.11 9.83
C ASN A 8 -15.43 7.03 9.95
N GLY A 9 -15.56 8.14 10.70
CA GLY A 9 -14.45 9.03 10.99
C GLY A 9 -13.33 8.35 11.78
N LEU A 10 -13.68 7.52 12.78
CA LEU A 10 -12.73 6.74 13.57
C LEU A 10 -11.99 5.72 12.70
N VAL A 11 -12.71 4.97 11.86
CA VAL A 11 -12.12 3.97 10.95
C VAL A 11 -11.18 4.62 9.95
N TYR A 12 -11.60 5.73 9.34
CA TYR A 12 -10.77 6.47 8.40
C TYR A 12 -9.53 7.07 9.08
N GLY A 13 -9.71 7.63 10.28
CA GLY A 13 -8.60 8.13 11.10
C GLY A 13 -7.61 7.02 11.47
N ALA A 14 -8.09 5.85 11.88
CA ALA A 14 -7.25 4.70 12.18
C ALA A 14 -6.46 4.23 10.95
N LEU A 15 -7.11 4.18 9.77
CA LEU A 15 -6.44 3.85 8.50
C LEU A 15 -5.32 4.84 8.21
N LEU A 16 -5.59 6.15 8.30
CA LEU A 16 -4.59 7.19 8.08
C LEU A 16 -3.45 7.12 9.09
N ILE A 17 -3.73 6.85 10.37
CA ILE A 17 -2.69 6.68 11.40
C ILE A 17 -1.79 5.51 11.07
N VAL A 18 -2.36 4.35 10.71
CA VAL A 18 -1.57 3.17 10.31
C VAL A 18 -0.71 3.50 9.09
N MET A 19 -1.28 4.17 8.08
CA MET A 19 -0.56 4.59 6.88
C MET A 19 0.62 5.54 7.18
N CYS A 20 0.39 6.57 8.00
CA CYS A 20 1.43 7.52 8.40
C CYS A 20 2.50 6.85 9.27
N SER A 21 2.09 5.95 10.17
CA SER A 21 3.02 5.22 11.03
C SER A 21 3.95 4.31 10.23
N GLY A 22 3.47 3.71 9.13
CA GLY A 22 4.29 2.91 8.22
C GLY A 22 5.44 3.72 7.62
N LEU A 23 5.14 4.89 7.05
CA LEU A 23 6.16 5.80 6.51
C LEU A 23 7.13 6.28 7.61
N ALA A 24 6.60 6.63 8.79
CA ALA A 24 7.42 7.07 9.92
C ALA A 24 8.37 5.97 10.42
N LEU A 25 7.93 4.72 10.48
CA LEU A 25 8.76 3.56 10.86
C LEU A 25 9.84 3.29 9.82
N ILE A 26 9.50 3.33 8.52
CA ILE A 26 10.49 3.16 7.45
C ILE A 26 11.57 4.23 7.56
N TYR A 27 11.19 5.49 7.68
CA TYR A 27 12.14 6.58 7.83
C TYR A 27 12.93 6.49 9.14
N GLY A 28 12.29 6.15 10.26
CA GLY A 28 12.94 6.01 11.56
C GLY A 28 14.00 4.92 11.61
N LEU A 29 13.77 3.80 10.90
CA LEU A 29 14.70 2.67 10.86
C LEU A 29 15.79 2.83 9.78
N ARG A 30 15.42 3.33 8.58
CA ARG A 30 16.32 3.39 7.41
C ARG A 30 16.92 4.77 7.15
N ARG A 31 16.34 5.84 7.70
CA ARG A 31 16.63 7.24 7.35
C ARG A 31 16.47 7.56 5.86
N VAL A 32 15.59 6.81 5.17
CA VAL A 32 15.28 6.94 3.74
C VAL A 32 13.85 7.43 3.60
N VAL A 33 13.66 8.59 2.94
CA VAL A 33 12.33 9.12 2.61
C VAL A 33 11.76 8.34 1.43
N ASN A 34 10.84 7.41 1.70
CA ASN A 34 10.27 6.54 0.67
C ASN A 34 9.02 7.18 0.03
N PHE A 35 9.18 7.88 -1.09
CA PHE A 35 8.05 8.42 -1.86
C PHE A 35 7.16 7.32 -2.47
N ALA A 36 7.70 6.14 -2.75
CA ALA A 36 6.93 5.01 -3.32
C ALA A 36 5.91 4.40 -2.34
N HIS A 37 5.90 4.78 -1.06
CA HIS A 37 4.99 4.23 -0.06
C HIS A 37 3.52 4.27 -0.50
N GLY A 38 3.06 5.39 -1.07
CA GLY A 38 1.68 5.51 -1.58
C GLY A 38 1.38 4.54 -2.73
N SER A 39 2.32 4.37 -3.67
CA SER A 39 2.17 3.42 -4.77
C SER A 39 2.17 1.96 -4.31
N LEU A 40 2.92 1.62 -3.26
CA LEU A 40 2.92 0.28 -2.65
C LEU A 40 1.59 -0.02 -1.96
N TYR A 41 1.02 0.96 -1.26
CA TYR A 41 -0.32 0.84 -0.70
C TYR A 41 -1.37 0.60 -1.80
N MET A 42 -1.29 1.38 -2.89
CA MET A 42 -2.16 1.22 -4.06
C MET A 42 -2.01 -0.19 -4.66
N LEU A 43 -0.78 -0.67 -4.87
CA LEU A 43 -0.53 -2.01 -5.37
C LEU A 43 -1.19 -3.08 -4.49
N GLY A 44 -1.06 -2.97 -3.17
CA GLY A 44 -1.73 -3.86 -2.22
C GLY A 44 -3.26 -3.84 -2.35
N ALA A 45 -3.86 -2.65 -2.52
CA ALA A 45 -5.30 -2.50 -2.70
C ALA A 45 -5.80 -3.19 -3.99
N TYR A 46 -5.09 -3.01 -5.11
CA TYR A 46 -5.46 -3.64 -6.39
C TYR A 46 -5.21 -5.15 -6.42
N LEU A 47 -4.16 -5.63 -5.76
CA LEU A 47 -3.97 -7.07 -5.52
C LEU A 47 -5.13 -7.65 -4.70
N GLY A 48 -5.58 -6.94 -3.66
CA GLY A 48 -6.76 -7.31 -2.88
C GLY A 48 -8.04 -7.34 -3.70
N TYR A 49 -8.24 -6.37 -4.59
CA TYR A 49 -9.35 -6.39 -5.54
C TYR A 49 -9.32 -7.64 -6.43
N THR A 50 -8.18 -7.93 -7.05
CA THR A 50 -8.06 -9.10 -7.93
C THR A 50 -8.27 -10.42 -7.19
N LEU A 51 -7.66 -10.59 -6.01
CA LEU A 51 -7.78 -11.82 -5.24
C LEU A 51 -9.19 -12.02 -4.68
N ALA A 52 -9.83 -10.95 -4.20
CA ALA A 52 -11.20 -10.99 -3.72
C ALA A 52 -12.18 -11.34 -4.84
N GLY A 53 -11.92 -10.86 -6.06
CA GLY A 53 -12.72 -11.19 -7.25
C GLY A 53 -12.59 -12.64 -7.73
N HIS A 54 -11.42 -13.27 -7.55
CA HIS A 54 -11.19 -14.66 -7.98
C HIS A 54 -11.56 -15.71 -6.94
N SER A 55 -11.37 -15.40 -5.65
CA SER A 55 -11.55 -16.35 -4.55
C SER A 55 -12.65 -15.89 -3.60
N ASN A 56 -12.27 -15.26 -2.50
CA ASN A 56 -13.18 -14.58 -1.59
C ASN A 56 -12.41 -13.51 -0.81
N PHE A 57 -13.16 -12.64 -0.12
CA PHE A 57 -12.59 -11.58 0.72
C PHE A 57 -11.61 -12.11 1.77
N TRP A 58 -11.89 -13.25 2.40
CA TRP A 58 -11.09 -13.79 3.49
C TRP A 58 -9.72 -14.30 3.05
N VAL A 59 -9.65 -14.94 1.89
CA VAL A 59 -8.39 -15.37 1.27
C VAL A 59 -7.58 -14.15 0.87
N ALA A 60 -8.21 -13.14 0.27
CA ALA A 60 -7.54 -11.88 -0.07
C ALA A 60 -6.97 -11.17 1.18
N LEU A 61 -7.73 -11.16 2.28
CA LEU A 61 -7.33 -10.55 3.55
C LEU A 61 -6.03 -11.12 4.12
N LEU A 62 -5.79 -12.42 3.95
CA LEU A 62 -4.57 -13.09 4.45
C LEU A 62 -3.44 -13.14 3.41
N ALA A 63 -3.78 -13.38 2.15
CA ALA A 63 -2.78 -13.56 1.10
C ALA A 63 -2.10 -12.24 0.71
N VAL A 64 -2.83 -11.13 0.66
CA VAL A 64 -2.27 -9.84 0.21
C VAL A 64 -1.20 -9.31 1.15
N PRO A 65 -1.37 -9.28 2.49
CA PRO A 65 -0.29 -8.89 3.39
C PRO A 65 0.95 -9.77 3.25
N LEU A 66 0.78 -11.07 3.00
CA LEU A 66 1.90 -11.99 2.80
C LEU A 66 2.66 -11.68 1.51
N ILE A 67 1.95 -11.47 0.40
CA ILE A 67 2.53 -11.07 -0.89
C ILE A 67 3.27 -9.72 -0.75
N MET A 68 2.64 -8.73 -0.11
CA MET A 68 3.23 -7.41 0.12
C MET A 68 4.43 -7.47 1.08
N ALA A 69 4.43 -8.36 2.06
CA ALA A 69 5.57 -8.59 2.94
C ALA A 69 6.77 -9.14 2.16
N VAL A 70 6.56 -10.14 1.30
CA VAL A 70 7.61 -10.68 0.44
C VAL A 70 8.14 -9.60 -0.51
N LEU A 71 7.26 -8.85 -1.16
CA LEU A 71 7.64 -7.74 -2.04
C LEU A 71 8.42 -6.66 -1.28
N GLY A 72 8.00 -6.32 -0.07
CA GLY A 72 8.71 -5.38 0.82
C GLY A 72 10.11 -5.86 1.17
N VAL A 73 10.30 -7.14 1.47
CA VAL A 73 11.63 -7.74 1.72
C VAL A 73 12.51 -7.66 0.48
N LEU A 74 11.97 -7.91 -0.70
CA LEU A 74 12.71 -7.79 -1.96
C LEU A 74 13.13 -6.34 -2.23
N LEU A 75 12.21 -5.38 -2.09
CA LEU A 75 12.51 -3.95 -2.25
C LEU A 75 13.52 -3.45 -1.23
N ASP A 76 13.43 -3.90 0.01
CA ASP A 76 14.42 -3.58 1.04
C ASP A 76 15.79 -4.11 0.67
N ARG A 77 15.88 -5.39 0.29
CA ARG A 77 17.15 -6.07 0.04
C ARG A 77 17.86 -5.55 -1.21
N TYR A 78 17.11 -5.31 -2.29
CA TYR A 78 17.67 -4.99 -3.60
C TYR A 78 17.57 -3.50 -3.98
N GLY A 79 16.74 -2.72 -3.29
CA GLY A 79 16.56 -1.29 -3.52
C GLY A 79 17.04 -0.47 -2.33
N PHE A 80 16.26 -0.44 -1.26
CA PHE A 80 16.43 0.54 -0.18
C PHE A 80 17.73 0.39 0.61
N ARG A 81 18.23 -0.84 0.82
CA ARG A 81 19.55 -1.06 1.45
C ARG A 81 20.69 -0.41 0.68
N LEU A 82 20.62 -0.37 -0.65
CA LEU A 82 21.68 0.20 -1.49
C LEU A 82 21.65 1.74 -1.51
N LEU A 83 20.51 2.32 -1.12
CA LEU A 83 20.26 3.76 -1.16
C LEU A 83 20.61 4.47 0.15
N GLN A 84 20.86 3.72 1.24
CA GLN A 84 21.01 4.27 2.59
C GLN A 84 22.17 5.27 2.73
N ASP A 85 23.29 5.02 2.02
CA ASP A 85 24.49 5.86 2.08
C ASP A 85 24.58 6.86 0.92
N ARG A 86 23.50 7.06 0.18
CA ARG A 86 23.44 7.98 -0.96
C ARG A 86 22.91 9.35 -0.56
N ASP A 87 23.19 10.34 -1.41
CA ASP A 87 22.67 11.69 -1.23
C ASP A 87 21.13 11.69 -1.12
N PRO A 88 20.52 12.50 -0.24
CA PRO A 88 19.07 12.55 -0.07
C PRO A 88 18.29 12.78 -1.36
N LEU A 89 18.80 13.59 -2.29
CA LEU A 89 18.15 13.81 -3.59
C LEU A 89 18.15 12.53 -4.44
N THR A 90 19.22 11.74 -4.37
CA THR A 90 19.29 10.45 -5.09
C THR A 90 18.24 9.48 -4.55
N VAL A 91 18.06 9.42 -3.23
CA VAL A 91 17.05 8.57 -2.59
C VAL A 91 15.64 8.97 -3.02
N VAL A 92 15.35 10.27 -3.02
CA VAL A 92 14.04 10.80 -3.46
C VAL A 92 13.81 10.52 -4.95
N LEU A 93 14.79 10.74 -5.82
CA LEU A 93 14.69 10.47 -7.25
C LEU A 93 14.41 8.98 -7.54
N VAL A 94 15.10 8.07 -6.85
CA VAL A 94 14.90 6.63 -7.06
C VAL A 94 13.54 6.18 -6.52
N THR A 95 13.14 6.65 -5.34
CA THR A 95 11.82 6.31 -4.78
C THR A 95 10.67 6.93 -5.58
N PHE A 96 10.88 8.10 -6.18
CA PHE A 96 9.92 8.70 -7.11
C PHE A 96 9.86 7.93 -8.44
N GLY A 97 11.00 7.48 -8.98
CA GLY A 97 11.01 6.60 -10.15
C GLY A 97 10.28 5.28 -9.87
N LEU A 98 10.47 4.69 -8.69
CA LEU A 98 9.76 3.49 -8.26
C LEU A 98 8.25 3.74 -8.13
N LEU A 99 7.85 4.89 -7.58
CA LEU A 99 6.45 5.33 -7.55
C LEU A 99 5.84 5.29 -8.94
N LEU A 100 6.48 5.94 -9.92
CA LEU A 100 5.98 6.04 -11.29
C LEU A 100 5.88 4.68 -11.97
N VAL A 101 6.87 3.81 -11.78
CA VAL A 101 6.85 2.44 -12.35
C VAL A 101 5.70 1.63 -11.75
N ILE A 102 5.51 1.65 -10.43
CA ILE A 102 4.41 0.91 -9.80
C ILE A 102 3.06 1.47 -10.24
N GLU A 103 2.94 2.79 -10.32
CA GLU A 103 1.73 3.46 -10.78
C GLU A 103 1.38 3.08 -12.23
N ASP A 104 2.36 3.12 -13.14
CA ASP A 104 2.17 2.74 -14.53
C ASP A 104 1.79 1.25 -14.69
N VAL A 105 2.42 0.36 -13.92
CA VAL A 105 2.06 -1.06 -13.89
C VAL A 105 0.61 -1.26 -13.43
N VAL A 106 0.20 -0.57 -12.36
CA VAL A 106 -1.18 -0.66 -11.86
C VAL A 106 -2.17 -0.11 -12.89
N GLN A 107 -1.90 1.05 -13.48
CA GLN A 107 -2.77 1.64 -14.49
C GLN A 107 -2.86 0.78 -15.76
N THR A 108 -1.78 0.09 -16.12
CA THR A 108 -1.75 -0.81 -17.28
C THR A 108 -2.59 -2.07 -17.05
N VAL A 109 -2.55 -2.65 -15.85
CA VAL A 109 -3.25 -3.91 -15.54
C VAL A 109 -4.72 -3.68 -15.17
N TRP A 110 -5.03 -2.63 -14.41
CA TRP A 110 -6.39 -2.38 -13.88
C TRP A 110 -7.10 -1.18 -14.52
N GLY A 111 -6.40 -0.40 -15.33
CA GLY A 111 -6.92 0.85 -15.87
C GLY A 111 -6.81 2.03 -14.89
N LYS A 112 -7.34 3.19 -15.31
CA LYS A 112 -7.28 4.44 -14.54
C LYS A 112 -8.51 4.69 -13.66
N SER A 113 -9.49 3.79 -13.73
CA SER A 113 -10.74 3.86 -12.96
C SER A 113 -10.53 3.32 -11.55
N ASN A 114 -11.12 3.99 -10.55
CA ASN A 114 -11.14 3.47 -9.19
C ASN A 114 -11.99 2.19 -9.11
N LEU A 115 -11.36 1.10 -8.72
CA LEU A 115 -12.02 -0.18 -8.49
C LEU A 115 -12.25 -0.39 -7.00
N SER A 116 -13.47 -0.77 -6.64
CA SER A 116 -13.87 -1.03 -5.25
C SER A 116 -14.20 -2.50 -5.07
N VAL A 117 -13.74 -3.07 -3.95
CA VAL A 117 -14.11 -4.44 -3.56
C VAL A 117 -15.52 -4.43 -3.01
N SER A 118 -16.34 -5.40 -3.43
CA SER A 118 -17.68 -5.59 -2.88
C SER A 118 -17.60 -6.04 -1.42
N VAL A 119 -18.50 -5.50 -0.59
CA VAL A 119 -18.59 -5.91 0.81
C VAL A 119 -19.00 -7.39 0.83
N PRO A 120 -18.26 -8.28 1.53
CA PRO A 120 -18.63 -9.68 1.62
C PRO A 120 -19.96 -9.83 2.37
N THR A 121 -20.75 -10.83 1.99
CA THR A 121 -22.10 -11.09 2.55
C THR A 121 -22.11 -11.29 4.07
N ALA A 122 -21.00 -11.75 4.65
CA ALA A 122 -20.85 -11.88 6.10
C ALA A 122 -20.72 -10.55 6.85
N LEU A 123 -20.42 -9.44 6.14
CA LEU A 123 -20.22 -8.10 6.69
C LEU A 123 -21.26 -7.08 6.17
N SER A 124 -22.24 -7.52 5.37
CA SER A 124 -23.34 -6.68 4.91
C SER A 124 -24.43 -6.63 5.99
N PHE A 125 -24.30 -5.70 6.94
CA PHE A 125 -25.27 -5.41 8.01
C PHE A 125 -25.97 -4.07 7.78
#